data_AF-A0A7Z9E0H7-F1
#
_entry.id   AF-A0A7Z9E0H7-F1
#
_cell.length_a   1.000
_cell.length_b   1.000
_cell.length_c   1.000
_cell.angle_alpha   90.00
_cell.angle_beta   90.00
_cell.angle_gamma   90.00
#
_symmetry.space_group_name_H-M   'P 1'
#
loop_
_entity.id
_entity.type
_entity.pdbx_description
1 polymer ?
#
loop_
_entity_poly.entity_id
_entity_poly.type
_entity_poly.pdbx_seq_one_letter_code
_entity_poly.pdbx_strand_id
1 'polypeptide(L)'
;MFKQNQNKLKKVQLVEGVFVYTPLDDVCIPALRSGYAGYPVNPRWNAIKFHAWKIGRQWRLALGRGEMLIRSTDSTLVPIQQTEESSDSPLPRSWGVVSYQLSVISYQS
;
A
#
# COMPACT_ATOMS: atom_id res chain seq x y z
N MET A 1 19.56 -13.86 22.92
CA MET A 1 18.14 -13.63 23.26
C MET A 1 17.72 -12.29 22.69
N PHE A 2 16.98 -12.26 21.58
CA PHE A 2 16.41 -11.01 21.06
C PHE A 2 15.11 -10.74 21.80
N LYS A 3 15.09 -9.72 22.66
CA LYS A 3 13.87 -9.24 23.31
C LYS A 3 12.90 -8.81 22.22
N GLN A 4 11.78 -9.51 22.10
CA GLN A 4 10.63 -9.03 21.33
C GLN A 4 10.12 -7.76 22.02
N ASN A 5 10.56 -6.59 21.54
CA ASN A 5 9.87 -5.36 21.83
C ASN A 5 8.45 -5.51 21.28
N GLN A 6 7.46 -5.25 22.13
CA GLN A 6 6.07 -5.03 21.74
C GLN A 6 6.06 -3.86 20.74
N ASN A 7 6.22 -4.18 19.46
CA ASN A 7 6.55 -3.20 18.44
C ASN A 7 5.28 -2.45 18.04
N LYS A 8 5.00 -1.39 18.80
CA LYS A 8 3.90 -0.47 18.52
C LYS A 8 4.00 0.00 17.07
N LEU A 9 2.95 -0.27 16.29
CA LEU A 9 2.85 0.25 14.93
C LEU A 9 2.84 1.78 14.98
N LYS A 10 3.71 2.42 14.20
CA LYS A 10 3.75 3.88 14.06
C LYS A 10 3.41 4.29 12.63
N LYS A 11 2.72 5.43 12.50
CA LYS A 11 2.39 6.05 11.22
C LYS A 11 3.61 6.79 10.69
N VAL A 12 4.07 6.44 9.51
CA VAL A 12 5.23 7.04 8.84
C VAL A 12 4.83 7.49 7.45
N GLN A 13 5.19 8.72 7.10
CA GLN A 13 5.05 9.22 5.74
C GLN A 13 6.17 8.65 4.86
N LEU A 14 5.82 7.99 3.74
CA LEU A 14 6.76 7.43 2.77
C LEU A 14 7.20 8.49 1.76
N VAL A 15 6.23 9.17 1.15
CA VAL A 15 6.36 10.31 0.24
C VAL A 15 5.22 11.29 0.52
N GLU A 16 5.20 12.42 -0.17
CA GLU A 16 4.09 13.37 -0.09
C GLU A 16 2.75 12.66 -0.30
N GLY A 17 1.81 12.82 0.64
CA GLY A 17 0.49 12.22 0.56
C GLY A 17 0.41 10.69 0.71
N VAL A 18 1.47 9.97 1.11
CA VAL A 18 1.40 8.51 1.31
C VAL A 18 1.97 8.11 2.67
N PHE A 19 1.16 7.43 3.47
CA PHE A 19 1.50 6.97 4.81
C PHE A 19 1.48 5.45 4.93
N VAL A 20 2.16 4.91 5.93
CA VAL A 20 2.11 3.50 6.28
C VAL A 20 2.21 3.31 7.78
N TYR A 21 1.60 2.24 8.31
CA TYR A 21 1.86 1.77 9.66
C TYR A 21 2.96 0.73 9.63
N THR A 22 4.02 0.93 10.42
CA THR A 22 5.16 0.02 10.43
C THR A 22 5.69 -0.21 11.85
N PRO A 23 6.16 -1.42 12.19
CA PRO A 23 6.86 -1.70 13.43
C PRO A 23 8.37 -1.39 13.35
N LEU A 24 8.88 -0.90 12.22
CA LEU A 24 10.32 -0.67 12.03
C LEU A 24 10.85 0.46 12.92
N ASP A 25 12.05 0.32 13.46
CA ASP A 25 12.72 1.38 14.23
C ASP A 25 12.95 2.66 13.41
N ASP A 26 13.02 3.82 14.07
CA ASP A 26 13.20 5.14 13.41
C ASP A 26 14.46 5.18 12.54
N VAL A 27 15.51 4.48 12.96
CA VAL A 27 16.78 4.36 12.25
C VAL A 27 16.62 3.71 10.86
N CYS A 28 15.55 2.94 10.64
CA CYS A 28 15.27 2.26 9.38
C CYS A 28 14.36 3.07 8.44
N ILE A 29 13.69 4.11 8.94
CA ILE A 29 12.71 4.90 8.18
C ILE A 29 13.32 5.57 6.93
N PRO A 30 14.54 6.15 6.96
CA PRO A 30 15.15 6.68 5.75
C PRO A 30 15.36 5.64 4.64
N ALA A 31 15.72 4.40 5.02
CA ALA A 31 15.92 3.32 4.06
C ALA A 31 14.59 2.83 3.48
N LEU A 32 13.55 2.71 4.33
CA LEU A 32 12.18 2.41 3.91
C LEU A 32 11.65 3.40 2.88
N ARG A 33 11.76 4.71 3.18
CA ARG A 33 11.38 5.80 2.27
C ARG A 33 12.12 5.71 0.94
N SER A 34 13.43 5.49 1.01
CA SER A 34 14.27 5.40 -0.19
C SER A 34 13.84 4.25 -1.11
N GLY A 35 13.52 3.09 -0.53
CA GLY A 35 13.02 1.95 -1.28
C GLY A 35 11.68 2.21 -1.95
N TYR A 36 10.75 2.84 -1.22
CA TYR A 36 9.45 3.21 -1.75
C TYR A 36 9.55 4.26 -2.86
N ALA A 37 10.37 5.31 -2.70
CA ALA A 37 10.59 6.33 -3.72
C ALA A 37 11.39 5.82 -4.96
N GLY A 38 11.99 4.63 -4.87
CA GLY A 38 12.69 4.00 -5.98
C GLY A 38 14.17 4.36 -6.12
N TYR A 39 14.76 4.95 -5.09
CA TYR A 39 16.20 5.19 -5.04
C TYR A 39 16.99 3.87 -4.99
N PRO A 40 18.22 3.85 -5.54
CA PRO A 40 19.09 2.69 -5.43
C PRO A 40 19.43 2.37 -3.97
N VAL A 41 19.89 1.14 -3.73
CA VAL A 41 20.39 0.74 -2.42
C VAL A 41 21.61 1.60 -2.04
N ASN A 42 21.66 2.06 -0.78
CA ASN A 42 22.86 2.71 -0.26
C ASN A 42 23.86 1.64 0.22
N PRO A 43 25.08 1.56 -0.34
CA PRO A 43 26.06 0.53 0.03
C PRO A 43 26.54 0.61 1.48
N ARG A 44 26.31 1.74 2.17
CA ARG A 44 26.65 1.92 3.60
C ARG A 44 25.60 1.37 4.56
N TRP A 45 24.46 0.90 4.05
CA TRP A 45 23.41 0.34 4.90
C TRP A 45 23.77 -1.05 5.39
N ASN A 46 23.52 -1.28 6.68
CA ASN A 46 23.57 -2.60 7.26
C ASN A 46 22.36 -3.46 6.80
N ALA A 47 22.37 -4.74 7.14
CA ALA A 47 21.33 -5.69 6.76
C ALA A 47 19.90 -5.25 7.15
N ILE A 48 19.74 -4.61 8.33
CA ILE A 48 18.43 -4.16 8.82
C ILE A 48 17.89 -3.03 7.95
N LYS A 49 18.73 -2.03 7.64
CA LYS A 49 18.36 -0.93 6.72
C LYS A 49 18.12 -1.44 5.30
N PHE A 50 18.93 -2.38 4.82
CA PHE A 50 18.71 -3.02 3.52
C PHE A 50 17.35 -3.73 3.46
N HIS A 51 16.98 -4.45 4.53
CA HIS A 51 15.67 -5.09 4.63
C HIS A 51 14.52 -4.07 4.59
N ALA A 52 14.63 -2.98 5.35
CA ALA A 52 13.66 -1.89 5.30
C ALA A 52 13.53 -1.26 3.91
N TRP A 53 14.65 -1.03 3.20
CA TRP A 53 14.63 -0.60 1.80
C TRP A 53 13.92 -1.60 0.89
N LYS A 54 14.17 -2.90 1.06
CA LYS A 54 13.52 -3.96 0.27
C LYS A 54 12.01 -3.95 0.47
N ILE A 55 11.53 -3.79 1.71
CA ILE A 55 10.10 -3.64 2.02
C ILE A 55 9.50 -2.45 1.28
N GLY A 56 10.12 -1.27 1.38
CA GLY A 56 9.63 -0.07 0.69
C GLY A 56 9.55 -0.27 -0.82
N ARG A 57 10.58 -0.90 -1.41
CA ARG A 57 10.60 -1.25 -2.84
C ARG A 57 9.46 -2.22 -3.20
N GLN A 58 9.23 -3.24 -2.39
CA GLN A 58 8.15 -4.20 -2.61
C GLN A 58 6.78 -3.52 -2.59
N TRP A 59 6.54 -2.61 -1.65
CA TRP A 59 5.30 -1.83 -1.57
C TRP A 59 5.06 -0.94 -2.79
N ARG A 60 6.10 -0.23 -3.27
CA ARG A 60 5.97 0.55 -4.52
C ARG A 60 5.57 -0.35 -5.69
N LEU A 61 6.23 -1.50 -5.83
CA LEU A 61 5.94 -2.43 -6.91
C LEU A 61 4.54 -3.05 -6.77
N ALA A 62 4.12 -3.39 -5.55
CA ALA A 62 2.79 -3.92 -5.27
C ALA A 62 1.68 -2.89 -5.55
N LEU A 63 1.91 -1.62 -5.21
CA LEU A 63 1.01 -0.53 -5.60
C LEU A 63 0.91 -0.40 -7.13
N GLY A 64 2.04 -0.47 -7.85
CA GLY A 64 2.05 -0.44 -9.31
C GLY A 64 1.40 -1.66 -9.98
N ARG A 65 1.36 -2.82 -9.29
CA ARG A 65 0.64 -4.03 -9.73
C ARG A 65 -0.83 -4.05 -9.32
N GLY A 66 -1.29 -3.08 -8.53
CA GLY A 66 -2.65 -3.10 -7.98
C GLY A 66 -2.86 -4.20 -6.93
N GLU A 67 -1.83 -4.55 -6.15
CA GLU A 67 -1.94 -5.44 -4.98
C GLU A 67 -2.09 -4.65 -3.66
N MET A 68 -1.74 -3.37 -3.71
CA MET A 68 -1.94 -2.40 -2.63
C MET A 68 -2.70 -1.19 -3.16
N LEU A 69 -3.39 -0.50 -2.28
CA LEU A 69 -4.06 0.77 -2.57
C LEU A 69 -3.74 1.82 -1.51
N ILE A 70 -3.87 3.09 -1.88
CA ILE A 70 -3.83 4.20 -0.93
C ILE A 70 -5.27 4.46 -0.50
N ARG A 71 -5.58 4.22 0.77
CA ARG A 71 -6.92 4.42 1.32
C ARG A 71 -7.25 5.91 1.34
N SER A 72 -8.35 6.30 0.71
CA SER A 72 -8.73 7.71 0.55
C SER A 72 -9.00 8.46 1.87
N THR A 73 -9.38 7.75 2.93
CA THR A 73 -9.76 8.37 4.20
C THR A 73 -8.59 8.92 5.00
N ASP A 74 -7.41 8.29 4.93
CA ASP A 74 -6.26 8.64 5.76
C ASP A 74 -4.92 8.62 5.00
N SER A 75 -5.00 8.43 3.68
CA SER A 75 -3.86 8.32 2.75
C SER A 75 -2.88 7.22 3.12
N THR A 76 -3.36 6.16 3.79
CA THR A 76 -2.53 5.02 4.20
C THR A 76 -2.45 3.97 3.10
N LEU A 77 -1.24 3.52 2.79
CA LEU A 77 -0.97 2.40 1.90
C LEU A 77 -1.32 1.09 2.60
N VAL A 78 -2.28 0.35 2.05
CA VAL A 78 -2.79 -0.91 2.62
C VAL A 78 -2.90 -2.00 1.54
N PRO A 79 -2.75 -3.30 1.89
CA PRO A 79 -3.08 -4.41 0.99
C PRO A 79 -4.58 -4.42 0.65
N ILE A 80 -4.92 -4.85 -0.56
CA ILE A 80 -6.33 -4.88 -1.00
C ILE A 80 -7.19 -5.83 -0.15
N GLN A 81 -6.63 -6.97 0.26
CA GLN A 81 -7.33 -7.97 1.09
C GLN A 81 -7.80 -7.41 2.45
N GLN A 82 -7.27 -6.29 2.93
CA GLN A 82 -7.71 -5.63 4.16
C GLN A 82 -8.90 -4.66 3.97
N THR A 83 -9.48 -4.59 2.77
CA THR A 83 -10.60 -3.68 2.46
C THR A 83 -11.97 -4.37 2.51
N GLU A 84 -12.02 -5.70 2.63
CA GLU A 84 -13.28 -6.48 2.56
C GLU A 84 -13.82 -6.95 3.93
N GLU A 85 -13.69 -6.17 5.01
CA GLU A 85 -14.37 -6.49 6.29
C GLU A 85 -14.85 -5.22 7.02
N SER A 86 -15.75 -4.46 6.42
CA SER A 86 -16.70 -3.60 7.16
C SER A 86 -17.80 -3.08 6.23
N SER A 87 -18.67 -3.98 5.77
CA SER A 87 -20.01 -3.60 5.32
C SER A 87 -20.99 -4.65 5.80
N ASP A 88 -21.16 -4.74 7.12
CA ASP A 88 -22.38 -5.31 7.69
C ASP A 88 -23.50 -4.28 7.52
N SER A 89 -24.22 -4.41 6.40
CA SER A 89 -25.58 -3.92 6.29
C SER A 89 -26.41 -5.05 5.68
N PRO A 90 -27.35 -5.64 6.44
CA PRO A 90 -28.16 -6.73 5.95
C PRO A 90 -29.33 -6.16 5.15
N LEU A 91 -29.24 -6.19 3.82
CA LEU A 91 -30.42 -6.13 2.97
C LEU A 91 -30.35 -7.24 1.90
N PRO A 92 -31.42 -8.03 1.72
CA PRO A 92 -31.43 -9.13 0.76
C PRO A 92 -31.93 -8.68 -0.62
N ARG A 93 -31.51 -9.45 -1.65
CA ARG A 93 -31.96 -9.43 -3.07
C ARG A 93 -31.38 -8.26 -3.87
N SER A 94 -30.93 -8.42 -5.11
CA SER A 94 -31.24 -9.42 -6.15
C SER A 94 -30.09 -9.49 -7.16
N TRP A 95 -29.89 -10.65 -7.78
CA TRP A 95 -29.02 -10.81 -8.95
C TRP A 95 -29.53 -9.94 -10.10
N GLY A 96 -28.66 -9.15 -10.74
CA GLY A 96 -29.07 -8.43 -11.95
C GLY A 96 -28.07 -7.42 -12.51
N VAL A 97 -27.44 -7.84 -13.61
CA VAL A 97 -26.97 -7.02 -14.74
C VAL A 97 -25.59 -6.36 -14.61
N VAL A 98 -24.61 -7.09 -15.14
CA VAL A 98 -23.41 -6.54 -15.77
C VAL A 98 -23.84 -5.53 -16.85
N SER A 99 -23.61 -4.24 -16.60
CA SER A 99 -23.83 -3.21 -17.62
C SER A 99 -22.50 -2.94 -18.33
N TYR A 100 -22.36 -3.51 -19.53
CA TYR A 100 -21.28 -3.17 -20.45
C TYR A 100 -21.45 -1.74 -20.97
N GLN A 101 -20.32 -1.05 -21.08
CA GLN A 101 -20.22 0.32 -21.56
C GLN A 101 -20.77 0.49 -22.99
N LEU A 102 -21.58 1.54 -23.16
CA LEU A 102 -22.00 2.12 -24.43
C LEU A 102 -20.81 2.48 -25.33
N SER A 103 -20.87 2.06 -26.60
CA SER A 103 -20.28 2.80 -27.70
C SER A 103 -21.27 2.83 -28.87
N VAL A 104 -21.99 3.95 -28.99
CA VAL A 104 -22.72 4.30 -30.21
C VAL A 104 -21.79 5.19 -31.01
N ILE A 105 -21.20 4.66 -32.08
CA ILE A 105 -20.61 5.48 -33.15
C ILE A 105 -21.57 5.38 -34.33
N SER A 106 -22.42 6.41 -34.44
CA SER A 106 -23.24 6.68 -35.60
C SER A 106 -22.37 7.17 -36.75
N TYR A 107 -22.50 6.63 -37.95
CA TYR A 107 -22.29 7.39 -39.19
C TYR A 107 -23.14 6.77 -40.31
N GLN A 108 -24.04 7.59 -40.85
CA GLN A 108 -24.81 7.35 -42.06
C GLN A 108 -24.56 8.55 -42.98
N SER A 109 -24.29 8.30 -44.25
CA SER A 109 -25.10 8.82 -45.37
C SER A 109 -24.83 8.01 -46.62
#